data_AF-A0A7M7MCY9-F1
#
_entry.id   AF-A0A7M7MCY9-F1
#
_cell.length_a   1.000
_cell.length_b   1.000
_cell.length_c   1.000
_cell.angle_alpha   90.00
_cell.angle_beta   90.00
_cell.angle_gamma   90.00
#
_symmetry.space_group_name_H-M   'P 1'
#
loop_
_entity.id
_entity.type
_entity.pdbx_description
1 polymer ?
#
loop_
_entity_poly.entity_id
_entity_poly.type
_entity_poly.pdbx_seq_one_letter_code
_entity_poly.pdbx_strand_id
1 'polypeptide(L)'
;MTSSATLTSILAVATIIASVWSQRAYQLPDGAELLVGEVRTNFHCPNKYGYYADVDNNCRVFHVCNPVTLADGKQQIQHYSFLCGNQTMFNQLSLTCTYEEDSVPCQNAPDFFYVNENIGLEDAHFLSDNDIKKVAPLLRGFGARNARA
;
A
#
# COMPACT_ATOMS: atom_id res chain seq x y z
N MET A 1 -35.87 -52.65 -33.02
CA MET A 1 -34.61 -52.82 -32.26
C MET A 1 -33.69 -51.67 -32.68
N THR A 2 -33.73 -50.56 -31.93
CA THR A 2 -32.60 -50.02 -31.11
C THR A 2 -31.51 -49.36 -31.97
N SER A 3 -30.99 -48.15 -31.75
CA SER A 3 -31.21 -47.11 -30.75
C SER A 3 -30.43 -45.86 -31.20
N SER A 4 -31.02 -44.68 -30.98
CA SER A 4 -30.40 -43.39 -30.61
C SER A 4 -29.19 -42.82 -31.37
N ALA A 5 -29.44 -41.72 -32.07
CA ALA A 5 -28.46 -40.67 -32.33
C ALA A 5 -28.05 -40.01 -31.00
N THR A 6 -26.76 -40.00 -30.68
CA THR A 6 -26.22 -39.27 -29.52
C THR A 6 -25.76 -37.88 -29.96
N LEU A 7 -26.53 -36.86 -29.54
CA LEU A 7 -26.02 -35.50 -29.37
C LEU A 7 -24.98 -35.50 -28.26
N THR A 8 -23.81 -34.92 -28.50
CA THR A 8 -23.07 -34.18 -27.46
C THR A 8 -22.39 -32.97 -28.09
N SER A 9 -23.10 -31.84 -28.00
CA SER A 9 -22.49 -30.53 -27.84
C SER A 9 -21.47 -30.58 -26.71
N ILE A 10 -20.31 -29.93 -26.87
CA ILE A 10 -19.71 -29.06 -25.86
C ILE A 10 -18.91 -28.01 -26.63
N LEU A 11 -19.44 -26.79 -26.62
CA LEU A 11 -18.67 -25.57 -26.79
C LEU A 11 -17.51 -25.61 -25.81
N ALA A 12 -16.29 -25.83 -26.27
CA ALA A 12 -15.12 -25.37 -25.53
C ALA A 12 -15.01 -23.86 -25.80
N VAL A 13 -15.93 -23.07 -25.25
CA VAL A 13 -15.62 -21.68 -24.93
C VAL A 13 -14.47 -21.80 -23.93
N ALA A 14 -13.25 -21.68 -24.44
CA ALA A 14 -12.10 -21.35 -23.63
C ALA A 14 -12.48 -20.03 -22.96
N THR A 15 -13.04 -20.16 -21.76
CA THR A 15 -13.38 -19.04 -20.91
C THR A 15 -12.04 -18.42 -20.56
N ILE A 16 -11.70 -17.37 -21.31
CA ILE A 16 -10.71 -16.39 -20.91
C ILE A 16 -11.27 -15.75 -19.64
N ILE A 17 -11.11 -16.43 -18.50
CA ILE A 17 -11.26 -15.83 -17.16
C ILE A 17 -9.87 -15.49 -16.61
N ALA A 18 -8.92 -15.24 -17.49
CA ALA A 18 -7.71 -14.52 -17.11
C ALA A 18 -8.00 -13.03 -17.34
N SER A 19 -7.73 -12.21 -16.34
CA SER A 19 -7.68 -10.74 -16.37
C SER A 19 -8.98 -9.93 -16.20
N VAL A 20 -9.78 -10.19 -15.18
CA VAL A 20 -10.51 -9.08 -14.51
C VAL A 20 -9.93 -8.85 -13.12
N TRP A 21 -8.63 -8.57 -13.07
CA TRP A 21 -8.01 -7.86 -11.97
C TRP A 21 -7.47 -6.54 -12.53
N SER A 22 -8.37 -5.66 -12.98
CA SER A 22 -7.98 -4.26 -13.15
C SER A 22 -8.03 -3.61 -11.78
N GLN A 23 -6.97 -3.83 -11.00
CA GLN A 23 -6.74 -3.11 -9.75
C GLN A 23 -6.05 -1.80 -10.14
N ARG A 24 -6.62 -0.68 -9.73
CA ARG A 24 -6.08 0.69 -9.91
C ARG A 24 -4.80 0.94 -9.10
N ALA A 25 -3.99 -0.08 -8.88
CA ALA A 25 -2.69 0.04 -8.25
C ALA A 25 -1.76 0.81 -9.21
N TYR A 26 -0.99 1.75 -8.66
CA TYR A 26 -0.02 2.55 -9.40
C TYR A 26 -0.59 3.43 -10.52
N GLN A 27 -1.88 3.78 -10.47
CA GLN A 27 -2.45 4.80 -11.34
C GLN A 27 -2.12 6.20 -10.80
N LEU A 28 -0.86 6.60 -10.96
CA LEU A 28 -0.34 7.88 -10.51
C LEU A 28 -0.64 9.00 -11.53
N PRO A 29 -0.63 10.28 -11.11
CA PRO A 29 -0.73 11.42 -12.02
C PRO A 29 0.38 11.42 -13.08
N ASP A 30 0.08 11.98 -14.26
CA ASP A 30 1.07 12.16 -15.33
C ASP A 30 2.29 12.93 -14.84
N GLY A 31 3.48 12.41 -15.14
CA GLY A 31 4.76 13.02 -14.74
C GLY A 31 5.17 12.73 -13.29
N ALA A 32 4.51 11.80 -12.60
CA ALA A 32 4.92 11.28 -11.29
C ALA A 32 6.42 10.90 -11.25
N GLU A 33 6.92 10.33 -12.34
CA GLU A 33 8.30 9.85 -12.48
C GLU A 33 9.32 10.98 -12.34
N LEU A 34 8.95 12.23 -12.62
CA LEU A 34 9.81 13.41 -12.41
C LEU A 34 10.09 13.65 -10.92
N LEU A 35 9.17 13.26 -10.04
CA LEU A 35 9.28 13.45 -8.59
C LEU A 35 9.83 12.20 -7.91
N VAL A 36 9.34 11.02 -8.28
CA VAL A 36 9.66 9.78 -7.55
C VAL A 36 10.67 8.88 -8.25
N GLY A 37 10.99 9.17 -9.52
CA GLY A 37 11.82 8.32 -10.37
C GLY A 37 11.02 7.17 -10.99
N GLU A 38 11.74 6.14 -11.45
CA GLU A 38 11.11 4.90 -11.91
C GLU A 38 10.38 4.21 -10.75
N VAL A 39 9.07 3.98 -10.93
CA VAL A 39 8.21 3.39 -9.90
C VAL A 39 8.27 1.87 -9.97
N ARG A 40 8.63 1.23 -8.85
CA ARG A 40 8.60 -0.22 -8.68
C ARG A 40 7.20 -0.67 -8.28
N THR A 41 6.66 -1.69 -8.94
CA THR A 41 5.27 -2.14 -8.75
C THR A 41 5.13 -3.42 -7.94
N ASN A 42 6.00 -3.62 -6.96
CA ASN A 42 6.10 -4.87 -6.19
C ASN A 42 5.27 -4.88 -4.90
N PHE A 43 4.66 -3.75 -4.52
CA PHE A 43 3.90 -3.67 -3.28
C PHE A 43 2.60 -4.48 -3.39
N HIS A 44 2.30 -5.23 -2.33
CA HIS A 44 1.05 -5.99 -2.22
C HIS A 44 0.33 -5.57 -0.95
N CYS A 45 -0.93 -5.17 -1.09
CA CYS A 45 -1.77 -4.84 0.05
C CYS A 45 -1.94 -6.04 1.00
N PRO A 46 -1.77 -5.84 2.32
CA PRO A 46 -2.22 -6.83 3.28
C PRO A 46 -3.76 -6.87 3.30
N ASN A 47 -4.32 -7.97 3.80
CA ASN A 47 -5.77 -8.11 3.99
C ASN A 47 -6.26 -7.34 5.24
N LYS A 48 -5.87 -6.08 5.36
CA LYS A 48 -6.21 -5.16 6.44
C LYS A 48 -6.35 -3.74 5.89
N TYR A 49 -7.33 -3.00 6.39
CA TYR A 49 -7.45 -1.59 6.07
C TYR A 49 -6.24 -0.82 6.61
N GLY A 50 -5.72 0.15 5.85
CA GLY A 50 -4.65 1.01 6.31
C GLY A 50 -3.88 1.72 5.19
N TYR A 51 -2.93 2.54 5.63
CA TYR A 51 -1.99 3.30 4.83
C TYR A 51 -0.60 2.70 5.01
N TYR A 52 0.07 2.40 3.89
CA TYR A 52 1.29 1.61 3.88
C TYR A 52 2.37 2.30 3.04
N ALA A 53 3.51 2.54 3.67
CA ALA A 53 4.71 3.06 3.01
C ALA A 53 5.25 2.04 2.00
N ASP A 54 5.56 2.51 0.79
CA ASP A 54 6.20 1.67 -0.22
C ASP A 54 7.73 1.77 -0.10
N VAL A 55 8.32 0.81 0.59
CA VAL A 55 9.77 0.77 0.84
C VAL A 55 10.58 0.60 -0.45
N ASP A 56 10.03 -0.10 -1.45
CA ASP A 56 10.70 -0.30 -2.75
C ASP A 56 10.79 1.01 -3.55
N ASN A 57 9.91 1.97 -3.26
CA ASN A 57 9.90 3.31 -3.83
C ASN A 57 10.44 4.39 -2.88
N ASN A 58 11.29 4.00 -1.92
CA ASN A 58 11.88 4.89 -0.91
C ASN A 58 10.82 5.73 -0.16
N CYS A 59 9.63 5.16 0.06
CA CYS A 59 8.51 5.79 0.73
C CYS A 59 8.03 7.09 0.06
N ARG A 60 8.49 7.41 -1.16
CA ARG A 60 7.94 8.51 -1.97
C ARG A 60 6.59 8.16 -2.59
N VAL A 61 6.27 6.86 -2.62
CA VAL A 61 4.95 6.32 -2.92
C VAL A 61 4.41 5.66 -1.65
N PHE A 62 3.10 5.74 -1.44
CA PHE A 62 2.39 5.00 -0.41
C PHE A 62 1.07 4.48 -0.93
N HIS A 63 0.50 3.52 -0.22
CA HIS A 63 -0.69 2.80 -0.65
C HIS A 63 -1.78 2.87 0.41
N VAL A 64 -3.03 3.01 -0.02
CA VAL A 64 -4.21 2.79 0.81
C VAL A 64 -4.82 1.47 0.40
N CYS A 65 -4.90 0.55 1.35
CA CYS A 65 -5.51 -0.75 1.18
C CYS A 65 -6.85 -0.77 1.89
N ASN A 66 -7.90 -1.17 1.18
CA ASN A 66 -9.26 -1.22 1.72
C ASN A 66 -9.93 -2.55 1.37
N PRO A 67 -9.95 -3.53 2.30
CA PRO A 67 -10.73 -4.75 2.14
C PRO A 67 -12.23 -4.43 2.05
N VAL A 68 -12.87 -4.85 0.97
CA VAL A 68 -14.30 -4.67 0.72
C VAL A 68 -14.95 -6.01 0.40
N THR A 69 -16.16 -6.20 0.92
CA THR A 69 -17.01 -7.32 0.52
C THR A 69 -17.96 -6.86 -0.58
N LEU A 70 -17.85 -7.48 -1.75
CA LEU A 70 -18.69 -7.21 -2.90
C LEU A 70 -20.12 -7.72 -2.67
N ALA A 71 -21.07 -7.28 -3.51
CA ALA A 71 -22.47 -7.69 -3.43
C ALA A 71 -22.68 -9.21 -3.60
N ASP A 72 -21.76 -9.90 -4.27
CA ASP A 72 -21.76 -11.34 -4.44
C ASP A 72 -21.07 -12.10 -3.28
N GLY A 73 -20.70 -11.41 -2.21
CA GLY A 73 -20.04 -11.97 -1.02
C GLY A 73 -18.55 -12.23 -1.17
N LYS A 74 -17.95 -11.93 -2.34
CA LYS A 74 -16.50 -12.08 -2.53
C LYS A 74 -15.75 -10.97 -1.80
N GLN A 75 -14.64 -11.35 -1.17
CA GLN A 75 -13.69 -10.38 -0.63
C GLN A 75 -12.78 -9.89 -1.75
N GLN A 76 -12.64 -8.57 -1.83
CA GLN A 76 -11.70 -7.89 -2.70
C GLN A 76 -10.94 -6.86 -1.89
N ILE A 77 -9.67 -6.61 -2.20
CA ILE A 77 -8.95 -5.47 -1.66
C ILE A 77 -8.98 -4.37 -2.71
N GLN A 78 -9.41 -3.17 -2.34
CA GLN A 78 -9.19 -1.98 -3.16
C GLN A 78 -7.80 -1.43 -2.82
N HIS A 79 -6.95 -1.32 -3.84
CA HIS A 79 -5.59 -0.81 -3.72
C HIS A 79 -5.50 0.53 -4.45
N TYR A 80 -5.18 1.57 -3.70
CA TYR A 80 -4.92 2.91 -4.21
C TYR A 80 -3.47 3.29 -3.96
N SER A 81 -2.81 3.91 -4.94
CA SER A 81 -1.43 4.37 -4.84
C SER A 81 -1.36 5.88 -4.93
N PHE A 82 -0.49 6.48 -4.13
CA PHE A 82 -0.29 7.92 -4.04
C PHE A 82 1.20 8.23 -4.00
N LEU A 83 1.57 9.41 -4.48
CA LEU A 83 2.93 9.93 -4.36
C LEU A 83 2.97 11.11 -3.40
N CYS A 84 4.05 11.20 -2.62
CA CYS A 84 4.34 12.35 -1.80
C CYS A 84 4.88 13.51 -2.66
N GLY A 85 4.67 14.75 -2.19
CA GLY A 85 5.16 15.94 -2.87
C GLY A 85 6.69 16.02 -2.91
N ASN A 86 7.20 16.99 -3.67
CA ASN A 86 8.64 17.19 -3.84
C ASN A 86 9.37 17.23 -2.49
N GLN A 87 10.48 16.48 -2.38
CA GLN A 87 11.34 16.38 -1.19
C GLN A 87 10.67 15.79 0.07
N THR A 88 9.49 15.18 -0.06
CA THR A 88 8.82 14.51 1.08
C THR A 88 8.74 13.01 0.87
N MET A 89 8.62 12.29 1.98
CA MET A 89 8.33 10.85 1.99
C MET A 89 7.21 10.55 2.98
N PHE A 90 6.56 9.41 2.77
CA PHE A 90 5.48 8.96 3.62
C PHE A 90 6.02 8.47 4.96
N ASN A 91 5.66 9.19 6.01
CA ASN A 91 5.97 8.82 7.38
C ASN A 91 4.90 7.87 7.90
N GLN A 92 5.27 6.60 7.99
CA GLN A 92 4.37 5.54 8.43
C GLN A 92 3.88 5.70 9.87
N LEU A 93 4.59 6.44 10.72
CA LEU A 93 4.15 6.69 12.09
C LEU A 93 2.97 7.68 12.13
N SER A 94 3.04 8.78 11.37
CA SER A 94 1.99 9.81 11.36
C SER A 94 0.93 9.61 10.28
N LEU A 95 1.15 8.68 9.35
CA LEU A 95 0.34 8.46 8.15
C LEU A 95 0.24 9.69 7.24
N THR A 96 1.32 10.48 7.16
CA THR A 96 1.39 11.71 6.35
C THR A 96 2.69 11.79 5.58
N CYS A 97 2.73 12.58 4.51
CA CYS A 97 3.98 12.93 3.85
C CYS A 97 4.68 14.03 4.65
N THR A 98 5.92 13.79 5.06
CA THR A 98 6.76 14.76 5.79
C THR A 98 8.16 14.82 5.18
N TYR A 99 8.96 15.80 5.59
CA TYR A 99 10.37 15.85 5.21
C TYR A 99 11.12 14.64 5.78
N GLU A 100 12.23 14.28 5.13
CA GLU A 100 12.96 13.06 5.46
C GLU A 100 13.48 13.07 6.90
N GLU A 101 13.94 14.23 7.39
CA GLU A 101 14.43 14.46 8.75
C GLU A 101 13.36 14.29 9.85
N ASP A 102 12.09 14.51 9.51
CA ASP A 102 10.95 14.39 10.41
C ASP A 102 10.22 13.04 10.25
N SER A 103 10.64 12.24 9.28
CA SER A 103 10.04 10.95 8.94
C SER A 103 10.75 9.80 9.65
N VAL A 104 10.00 8.74 9.99
CA VAL A 104 10.64 7.44 10.26
C VAL A 104 11.49 7.07 9.03
N PRO A 105 12.75 6.65 9.20
CA PRO A 105 13.56 6.18 8.07
C PRO A 105 12.81 5.13 7.28
N CYS A 106 12.76 5.26 5.95
CA CYS A 106 11.86 4.45 5.12
C CYS A 106 11.99 2.93 5.34
N GLN A 107 13.21 2.43 5.55
CA GLN A 107 13.47 1.01 5.83
C GLN A 107 12.86 0.53 7.16
N ASN A 108 12.62 1.44 8.10
CA ASN A 108 11.96 1.17 9.37
C ASN A 108 10.44 1.39 9.32
N ALA A 109 9.88 1.89 8.22
CA ALA A 109 8.44 2.10 8.08
C ALA A 109 7.61 0.85 8.44
N PRO A 110 7.96 -0.38 7.99
CA PRO A 110 7.20 -1.58 8.34
C PRO A 110 7.05 -1.83 9.85
N ASP A 111 7.99 -1.38 10.68
CA ASP A 111 7.93 -1.50 12.14
C ASP A 111 6.75 -0.71 12.75
N PHE A 112 6.14 0.19 11.98
CA PHE A 112 5.04 1.06 12.37
C PHE A 112 3.73 0.76 11.64
N PHE A 113 3.63 -0.31 10.84
CA PHE A 113 2.37 -0.67 10.17
C PHE A 113 1.21 -0.93 11.14
N TYR A 114 1.51 -1.26 12.41
CA TYR A 114 0.50 -1.45 13.45
C TYR A 114 -0.30 -0.18 13.77
N VAL A 115 0.21 1.03 13.49
CA VAL A 115 -0.54 2.26 13.79
C VAL A 115 -1.81 2.40 12.93
N ASN A 116 -1.91 1.63 11.84
CA ASN A 116 -3.15 1.53 11.07
C ASN A 116 -4.31 0.94 11.88
N GLU A 117 -4.02 0.14 12.92
CA GLU A 117 -5.03 -0.43 13.83
C GLU A 117 -5.66 0.65 14.72
N ASN A 118 -5.07 1.85 14.79
CA ASN A 118 -5.60 2.98 15.54
C ASN A 118 -6.57 3.84 14.71
N ILE A 119 -6.73 3.57 13.40
CA ILE A 119 -7.63 4.37 12.55
C ILE A 119 -9.09 4.08 12.93
N GLY A 120 -9.84 5.15 13.20
CA GLY A 120 -11.27 5.06 13.56
C GLY A 120 -11.55 4.78 15.03
N LEU A 121 -10.51 4.75 15.89
CA LEU A 121 -10.69 4.70 17.34
C LEU A 121 -10.96 6.12 17.87
N GLU A 122 -12.21 6.40 18.26
CA GLU A 122 -12.63 7.75 18.67
C GLU A 122 -12.10 8.17 20.06
N ASP A 123 -11.95 7.22 20.98
CA ASP A 123 -11.56 7.48 22.38
C ASP A 123 -10.06 7.28 22.67
N ALA A 124 -9.24 7.14 21.63
CA ALA A 124 -7.81 6.87 21.76
C ALA A 124 -6.97 7.94 21.06
N HIS A 125 -5.83 8.30 21.67
CA HIS A 125 -4.80 9.02 20.94
C HIS A 125 -4.25 8.15 19.82
N PHE A 126 -4.11 8.71 18.62
CA PHE A 126 -3.59 7.98 17.47
C PHE A 126 -2.16 7.46 17.72
N LEU A 127 -1.34 8.24 18.43
CA LEU A 127 0.00 7.88 18.89
C LEU A 127 0.10 7.96 20.41
N SER A 128 0.87 7.05 20.99
CA SER A 128 1.19 6.98 22.41
C SER A 128 2.62 7.43 22.70
N ASP A 129 2.92 7.71 23.97
CA ASP A 129 4.28 7.98 24.45
C ASP A 129 5.27 6.84 24.12
N ASN A 130 4.78 5.60 24.04
CA ASN A 130 5.59 4.45 23.68
C ASN A 130 6.04 4.53 22.21
N ASP A 131 5.18 5.01 21.32
CA ASP A 131 5.48 5.18 19.90
C ASP A 131 6.55 6.27 19.72
N ILE A 132 6.44 7.36 20.49
CA ILE A 132 7.45 8.43 20.52
C ILE A 132 8.80 7.91 21.03
N LYS A 133 8.81 7.10 22.10
CA LYS A 133 10.03 6.47 22.61
C LYS A 133 10.65 5.51 21.59
N LYS A 134 9.82 4.78 20.84
CA LYS A 134 10.26 3.85 19.79
C LYS A 134 10.92 4.58 18.62
N VAL A 135 10.37 5.71 18.17
CA VAL A 135 10.90 6.45 17.02
C VAL A 135 12.08 7.37 17.36
N ALA A 136 12.16 7.88 18.59
CA ALA A 136 13.20 8.81 19.04
C ALA A 136 14.65 8.41 18.66
N PRO A 137 15.12 7.14 18.83
CA PRO A 137 16.47 6.77 18.42
C PRO A 137 16.69 6.79 16.90
N LEU A 138 15.64 6.57 16.10
CA LEU A 138 15.71 6.54 14.65
C LEU A 138 15.91 7.95 14.08
N LEU A 139 15.18 8.94 14.59
CA LEU A 139 15.28 10.34 14.14
C LEU A 139 16.64 10.97 14.49
N ARG A 140 17.15 10.70 15.70
CA ARG A 140 18.48 11.19 16.13
C ARG A 140 19.62 10.60 15.29
N GLY A 141 19.47 9.35 14.84
CA GLY A 141 20.45 8.68 13.99
C GLY A 141 20.43 9.19 12.55
N PHE A 142 19.28 9.60 12.04
CA PHE A 142 19.11 10.05 10.67
C PHE A 142 19.76 11.43 10.41
N GLY A 143 19.50 12.41 11.29
CA GLY A 143 20.13 13.73 11.21
C GLY A 143 21.66 13.69 11.33
N ALA A 144 22.21 12.75 12.10
CA ALA A 144 23.67 12.58 12.26
C ALA A 144 24.34 11.90 11.06
N ARG A 145 23.61 11.07 10.30
CA ARG A 145 24.13 10.41 9.08
C ARG A 145 24.11 11.35 7.88
N ASN A 146 23.08 12.16 7.74
CA ASN A 146 22.98 13.16 6.66
C ASN A 146 23.96 14.33 6.84
N ALA A 147 24.39 14.63 8.07
CA ALA A 147 25.42 15.65 8.33
C ALA A 147 26.87 15.21 8.01
N ARG A 148 27.08 13.96 7.56
CA ARG A 148 28.39 13.40 7.19
C ARG A 148 28.53 13.05 5.71
N ALA A 149 27.51 13.36 4.90
CA ALA A 149 27.52 13.23 3.44
C ALA A 149 27.88 14.57 2.79
#